data_AF-A0A969VF15-F1
#
_entry.id   AF-A0A969VF15-F1
#
_cell.length_a   1.000
_cell.length_b   1.000
_cell.length_c   1.000
_cell.angle_alpha   90.00
_cell.angle_beta   90.00
_cell.angle_gamma   90.00
#
_symmetry.space_group_name_H-M   'P 1'
#
loop_
_entity.id
_entity.type
_entity.pdbx_description
1 polymer ?
#
loop_
_entity_poly.entity_id
_entity_poly.type
_entity_poly.pdbx_seq_one_letter_code
_entity_poly.pdbx_strand_id
1 'polypeptide(L)'
;MLELFGSGLMSLWLDMAGVKVQPIQAFDVLAWQTGPGLVLTPDPNPARNNMIQGYLKELETLKLIKPEQTPVQGIWIQSGPILMANHEATKPLPAASLTKIATSLAVIKHWGLDHKFETLIGATGPIKNGVLEGNLVVNASG
;
A
#
# COMPACT_ATOMS: atom_id res chain seq x y z
N MET A 1 12.21 27.07 19.64
CA MET A 1 12.40 28.47 19.21
C MET A 1 13.44 28.66 18.09
N LEU A 2 14.41 27.74 17.89
CA LEU A 2 15.40 27.83 16.80
C LEU A 2 14.87 27.46 15.40
N GLU A 3 13.78 26.70 15.29
CA GLU A 3 13.22 26.30 13.99
C GLU A 3 12.47 27.42 13.25
N LEU A 4 11.95 28.43 13.97
CA LEU A 4 11.26 29.57 13.34
C LEU A 4 12.22 30.55 12.66
N PHE A 5 13.48 30.64 13.12
CA PHE A 5 14.46 31.54 12.51
C PHE A 5 15.07 30.97 11.23
N GLY A 6 15.09 29.63 11.07
CA GLY A 6 15.65 28.98 9.88
C GLY A 6 14.74 29.04 8.65
N SER A 7 13.42 28.97 8.83
CA SER A 7 12.47 28.94 7.70
C SER A 7 12.32 30.30 7.01
N GLY A 8 12.28 31.40 7.77
CA GLY A 8 12.12 32.75 7.21
C GLY A 8 13.30 33.21 6.35
N LEU A 9 14.54 32.91 6.76
CA LEU A 9 15.74 33.25 5.99
C LEU A 9 15.89 32.41 4.72
N MET A 10 15.50 31.13 4.78
CA MET A 10 15.53 30.24 3.61
C MET A 10 14.52 30.67 2.55
N SER A 11 13.30 31.04 2.94
CA SER A 11 12.29 31.55 2.01
C SER A 11 12.73 32.82 1.30
N LEU A 12 13.39 33.73 2.01
CA LEU A 12 13.90 34.99 1.44
C LEU A 12 15.04 34.74 0.45
N TRP A 13 15.93 33.79 0.76
CA TRP A 13 17.02 33.39 -0.14
C TRP A 13 16.50 32.72 -1.42
N LEU A 14 15.49 31.85 -1.31
CA LEU A 14 14.86 31.18 -2.46
C LEU A 14 14.15 32.17 -3.38
N ASP A 15 13.45 33.16 -2.82
CA ASP A 15 12.80 34.22 -3.60
C ASP A 15 13.83 35.11 -4.31
N MET A 16 14.92 35.48 -3.62
CA MET A 16 16.06 36.18 -4.22
C MET A 16 16.75 35.36 -5.33
N ALA A 17 16.76 34.04 -5.23
CA ALA A 17 17.27 33.13 -6.27
C ALA A 17 16.29 32.93 -7.44
N GLY A 18 15.14 33.61 -7.45
CA GLY A 18 14.12 33.50 -8.49
C GLY A 18 13.28 32.23 -8.41
N VAL A 19 13.40 31.46 -7.31
CA VAL A 19 12.61 30.25 -7.07
C VAL A 19 11.27 30.67 -6.46
N LYS A 20 10.22 30.71 -7.29
CA LYS A 20 8.85 30.92 -6.80
C LYS A 20 8.41 29.71 -5.98
N VAL A 21 8.53 29.81 -4.66
CA VAL A 21 7.99 28.81 -3.73
C VAL A 21 6.47 28.89 -3.82
N GLN A 22 5.87 27.91 -4.49
CA GLN A 22 4.41 27.76 -4.53
C GLN A 22 3.91 27.66 -3.08
N PRO A 23 2.88 28.43 -2.67
CA PRO A 23 2.31 28.28 -1.34
C PRO A 23 1.84 26.83 -1.21
N ILE A 24 2.35 26.13 -0.20
CA ILE A 24 1.93 24.77 0.09
C ILE A 24 0.43 24.82 0.33
N GLN A 25 -0.35 24.17 -0.53
CA GLN A 25 -1.80 24.18 -0.41
C GLN A 25 -2.14 23.43 0.88
N ALA A 26 -3.09 23.93 1.67
CA ALA A 26 -3.51 23.27 2.90
C ALA A 26 -3.94 21.80 2.65
N PHE A 27 -4.46 21.52 1.45
CA PHE A 27 -4.76 20.16 0.98
C PHE A 27 -3.52 19.28 0.79
N ASP A 28 -2.39 19.82 0.34
CA ASP A 28 -1.13 19.07 0.22
C ASP A 28 -0.57 18.74 1.61
N VAL A 29 -0.61 19.69 2.56
CA VAL A 29 -0.20 19.42 3.95
C VAL A 29 -1.08 18.35 4.60
N LEU A 30 -2.40 18.45 4.41
CA LEU A 30 -3.36 17.46 4.90
C LEU A 30 -3.12 16.09 4.23
N ALA A 31 -2.90 16.06 2.91
CA ALA A 31 -2.60 14.84 2.17
C ALA A 31 -1.32 14.15 2.66
N TRP A 32 -0.30 14.94 3.05
CA TRP A 32 0.95 14.43 3.63
C TRP A 32 0.78 13.92 5.07
N GLN A 33 -0.07 14.57 5.87
CA GLN A 33 -0.42 14.09 7.21
C GLN A 33 -1.29 12.83 7.18
N THR A 34 -2.09 12.65 6.13
CA THR A 34 -2.95 11.47 5.94
C THR A 34 -2.30 10.39 5.08
N GLY A 35 -1.06 10.62 4.62
CA GLY A 35 -0.33 9.66 3.80
C GLY A 35 -0.02 8.39 4.58
N PRO A 36 -0.48 7.21 4.15
CA PRO A 36 -0.35 5.97 4.91
C PRO A 36 1.10 5.51 5.11
N GLY A 37 2.05 6.08 4.36
CA GLY A 37 3.47 5.71 4.42
C GLY A 37 4.31 6.49 5.43
N LEU A 38 3.77 7.49 6.12
CA LEU A 38 4.53 8.34 7.05
C LEU A 38 4.09 8.06 8.49
N VAL A 39 5.00 7.54 9.32
CA VAL A 39 4.85 7.55 10.79
C VAL A 39 5.75 8.62 11.35
N LEU A 40 5.16 9.58 12.04
CA LEU A 40 5.90 10.68 12.66
C LEU A 40 6.11 10.46 14.15
N THR A 41 5.13 9.87 14.83
CA THR A 41 5.14 9.73 16.29
C THR A 41 4.44 8.45 16.76
N PRO A 42 5.04 7.64 17.65
CA PRO A 42 4.32 6.62 18.40
C PRO A 42 3.24 7.25 19.28
N ASP A 43 2.12 6.57 19.48
CA ASP A 43 1.16 7.03 20.47
C ASP A 43 1.73 6.87 21.90
N PRO A 44 1.67 7.91 22.73
CA PRO A 44 2.18 7.87 24.10
C PRO A 44 1.34 6.98 25.05
N ASN A 45 0.11 6.63 24.68
CA ASN A 45 -0.78 5.78 25.48
C ASN A 45 -0.40 4.29 25.34
N PRO A 46 0.04 3.62 26.41
CA PRO A 46 0.47 2.22 26.33
C PRO A 46 -0.70 1.23 26.18
N ALA A 47 -1.95 1.68 26.33
CA ALA A 47 -3.13 0.80 26.36
C ALA A 47 -3.23 -0.14 25.15
N ARG A 48 -2.88 0.33 23.95
CA ARG A 48 -2.97 -0.49 22.73
C ARG A 48 -1.82 -1.46 22.55
N ASN A 49 -0.61 -1.10 22.98
CA ASN A 49 0.50 -2.05 23.05
C ASN A 49 0.17 -3.16 24.06
N ASN A 50 -0.40 -2.81 25.22
CA ASN A 50 -0.85 -3.81 26.20
C ASN A 50 -1.95 -4.72 25.63
N MET A 51 -2.88 -4.19 24.83
CA MET A 51 -3.89 -4.99 24.15
C MET A 51 -3.28 -5.99 23.17
N ILE A 52 -2.28 -5.60 22.38
CA ILE A 52 -1.55 -6.54 21.50
C ILE A 52 -0.86 -7.63 22.31
N GLN A 53 -0.18 -7.29 23.40
CA GLN A 53 0.48 -8.28 24.25
C GLN A 53 -0.53 -9.26 24.86
N GLY A 54 -1.69 -8.76 25.31
CA GLY A 54 -2.79 -9.59 25.79
C GLY A 54 -3.31 -10.55 24.71
N TYR A 55 -3.54 -10.04 23.50
CA TYR A 55 -3.97 -10.83 22.34
C TYR A 55 -2.99 -11.96 22.00
N LEU A 56 -1.69 -11.66 21.89
CA LEU A 56 -0.67 -12.66 21.58
C LEU A 56 -0.59 -13.74 22.66
N LYS A 57 -0.66 -13.35 23.93
CA LYS A 57 -0.71 -14.28 25.07
C LYS A 57 -1.96 -15.17 25.03
N GLU A 58 -3.10 -14.63 24.61
CA GLU A 58 -4.32 -15.41 24.42
C GLU A 58 -4.16 -16.45 23.31
N LEU A 59 -3.56 -16.10 22.17
CA LEU A 59 -3.27 -17.05 21.09
C LEU A 59 -2.37 -18.21 21.56
N GLU A 60 -1.35 -17.93 22.36
CA GLU A 60 -0.49 -18.94 22.98
C GLU A 60 -1.28 -19.82 23.95
N THR A 61 -2.11 -19.22 24.81
CA THR A 61 -2.93 -19.93 25.81
C THR A 61 -3.93 -20.88 25.14
N LEU A 62 -4.54 -20.44 24.04
CA LEU A 62 -5.43 -21.23 23.20
C LEU A 62 -4.71 -22.26 22.33
N LYS A 63 -3.37 -22.30 22.37
CA LYS A 63 -2.52 -23.18 21.55
C LYS A 63 -2.72 -23.01 20.05
N LEU A 64 -3.16 -21.83 19.62
CA LEU A 64 -3.25 -21.46 18.21
C LEU A 64 -1.89 -21.12 17.63
N ILE A 65 -0.97 -20.65 18.47
CA ILE A 65 0.44 -20.44 18.17
C ILE A 65 1.30 -21.03 19.28
N LYS A 66 2.52 -21.44 18.94
CA LYS A 66 3.54 -21.80 19.92
C LYS A 66 4.34 -20.55 20.35
N PRO A 67 4.95 -20.53 21.54
CA PRO A 67 5.72 -19.36 22.01
C PRO A 67 6.81 -18.89 21.02
N GLU A 68 7.46 -19.83 20.31
CA GLU A 68 8.45 -19.51 19.28
C GLU A 68 7.87 -18.83 18.03
N GLN A 69 6.54 -18.87 17.85
CA GLN A 69 5.83 -18.25 16.74
C GLN A 69 5.36 -16.82 17.04
N THR A 70 5.41 -16.39 18.31
CA THR A 70 5.03 -15.02 18.69
C THR A 70 5.91 -13.96 18.03
N PRO A 71 7.25 -14.11 17.92
CA PRO A 71 8.12 -13.16 17.20
C PRO A 71 7.97 -13.16 15.67
N VAL A 72 7.08 -13.96 15.11
CA VAL A 72 6.75 -13.96 13.65
C VAL A 72 5.28 -13.60 13.40
N GLN A 73 4.59 -13.07 14.40
CA GLN A 73 3.32 -12.37 14.21
C GLN A 73 3.62 -10.89 13.94
N GLY A 74 3.43 -10.41 12.72
CA GLY A 74 3.59 -9.00 12.39
C GLY A 74 2.29 -8.24 12.58
N ILE A 75 2.26 -7.21 13.43
CA ILE A 75 1.07 -6.37 13.66
C ILE A 75 1.46 -4.90 13.57
N TRP A 76 0.80 -4.15 12.69
CA TRP A 76 0.94 -2.70 12.56
C TRP A 76 -0.43 -2.04 12.61
N ILE A 77 -0.62 -1.13 13.56
CA ILE A 77 -1.85 -0.34 13.67
C ILE A 77 -1.47 1.13 13.63
N GLN A 78 -2.04 1.86 12.68
CA GLN A 78 -1.74 3.27 12.44
C GLN A 78 -3.03 4.04 12.14
N SER A 79 -3.08 5.29 12.59
CA SER A 79 -4.11 6.24 12.19
C SER A 79 -3.43 7.57 11.84
N GLY A 80 -3.58 8.01 10.58
CA GLY A 80 -2.81 9.14 10.06
C GLY A 80 -1.31 8.93 10.30
N PRO A 81 -0.59 9.89 10.92
CA PRO A 81 0.84 9.79 11.16
C PRO A 81 1.19 9.11 12.49
N ILE A 82 0.20 8.63 13.26
CA ILE A 82 0.39 8.09 14.60
C ILE A 82 0.48 6.57 14.53
N LEU A 83 1.63 6.03 14.97
CA LEU A 83 1.77 4.59 15.18
C LEU A 83 1.06 4.21 16.48
N MET A 84 -0.12 3.61 16.33
CA MET A 84 -0.99 3.29 17.45
C MET A 84 -0.55 2.08 18.25
N ALA A 85 -0.02 1.06 17.56
CA ALA A 85 0.57 -0.13 18.15
C ALA A 85 1.39 -0.91 17.11
N ASN A 86 2.40 -1.65 17.57
CA ASN A 86 3.28 -2.45 16.74
C ASN A 86 3.76 -3.72 17.46
N HIS A 87 3.88 -4.83 16.73
CA HIS A 87 4.61 -6.03 17.14
C HIS A 87 5.31 -6.63 15.91
N GLU A 88 6.64 -6.61 15.90
CA GLU A 88 7.49 -7.16 14.82
C GLU A 88 7.11 -6.74 13.37
N ALA A 89 6.44 -5.60 13.17
CA ALA A 89 5.84 -5.26 11.87
C ALA A 89 6.85 -4.94 10.75
N THR A 90 8.06 -4.53 11.11
CA THR A 90 9.12 -4.22 10.14
C THR A 90 9.95 -5.46 9.77
N LYS A 91 9.69 -6.61 10.41
CA LYS A 91 10.34 -7.87 10.08
C LYS A 91 9.72 -8.41 8.79
N PRO A 92 10.53 -8.73 7.76
CA PRO A 92 10.01 -9.37 6.56
C PRO A 92 9.40 -10.73 6.91
N LEU A 93 8.13 -10.90 6.60
CA LEU A 93 7.36 -12.13 6.84
C LEU A 93 6.59 -12.53 5.57
N PRO A 94 6.28 -13.83 5.37
CA PRO A 94 5.45 -14.26 4.26
C PRO A 94 4.07 -13.60 4.31
N ALA A 95 3.75 -12.80 3.29
CA ALA A 95 2.50 -12.04 3.24
C ALA A 95 1.28 -12.88 2.81
N ALA A 96 1.50 -14.11 2.33
CA ALA A 96 0.45 -14.97 1.75
C ALA A 96 -0.43 -14.19 0.76
N SER A 97 -1.76 -14.28 0.90
CA SER A 97 -2.69 -13.58 0.00
C SER A 97 -2.72 -12.05 0.15
N LEU A 98 -2.09 -11.46 1.18
CA LEU A 98 -1.93 -9.99 1.23
C LEU A 98 -1.10 -9.45 0.07
N THR A 99 -0.28 -10.29 -0.57
CA THR A 99 0.43 -9.98 -1.83
C THR A 99 -0.52 -9.40 -2.90
N LYS A 100 -1.80 -9.79 -2.88
CA LYS A 100 -2.82 -9.26 -3.80
C LYS A 100 -3.02 -7.75 -3.69
N ILE A 101 -2.75 -7.12 -2.54
CA ILE A 101 -2.83 -5.65 -2.39
C ILE A 101 -1.81 -4.98 -3.31
N ALA A 102 -0.54 -5.43 -3.26
CA ALA A 102 0.52 -4.89 -4.10
C ALA A 102 0.27 -5.21 -5.58
N THR A 103 -0.18 -6.42 -5.90
CA THR A 103 -0.53 -6.80 -7.28
C THR A 103 -1.68 -5.95 -7.83
N SER A 104 -2.74 -5.72 -7.06
CA SER A 104 -3.86 -4.87 -7.50
C SER A 104 -3.40 -3.43 -7.76
N LEU A 105 -2.57 -2.86 -6.90
CA LEU A 105 -2.02 -1.52 -7.14
C LEU A 105 -1.16 -1.47 -8.40
N ALA A 106 -0.31 -2.49 -8.61
CA ALA A 106 0.53 -2.58 -9.81
C ALA A 106 -0.32 -2.71 -11.08
N VAL A 107 -1.36 -3.53 -11.05
CA VAL A 107 -2.31 -3.73 -12.17
C VAL A 107 -3.06 -2.44 -12.48
N ILE A 108 -3.63 -1.76 -11.48
CA ILE A 108 -4.35 -0.49 -11.69
C ILE A 108 -3.41 0.57 -12.27
N LYS A 109 -2.17 0.65 -11.77
CA LYS A 109 -1.16 1.58 -12.30
C LYS A 109 -0.76 1.25 -13.74
N HIS A 110 -0.72 -0.03 -14.09
CA HIS A 110 -0.24 -0.49 -15.40
C HIS A 110 -1.33 -0.45 -16.48
N TRP A 111 -2.54 -0.91 -16.16
CA TRP A 111 -3.63 -1.09 -17.12
C TRP A 111 -4.82 -0.13 -16.92
N GLY A 112 -4.92 0.56 -15.78
CA GLY A 112 -6.10 1.34 -15.41
C GLY A 112 -7.24 0.49 -14.86
N LEU A 113 -8.33 1.15 -14.45
CA LEU A 113 -9.50 0.49 -13.84
C LEU A 113 -10.42 -0.20 -14.86
N ASP A 114 -10.38 0.25 -16.11
CA ASP A 114 -11.31 -0.20 -17.16
C ASP A 114 -10.72 -1.29 -18.07
N HIS A 115 -9.55 -1.83 -17.71
CA HIS A 115 -8.90 -2.88 -18.50
C HIS A 115 -9.75 -4.15 -18.57
N LYS A 116 -9.82 -4.73 -19.77
CA LYS A 116 -10.52 -5.99 -20.02
C LYS A 116 -9.58 -6.93 -20.75
N PHE A 117 -9.46 -8.14 -20.23
CA PHE A 117 -8.88 -9.24 -20.99
C PHE A 117 -9.86 -9.68 -22.07
N GLU A 118 -9.33 -10.03 -23.23
CA GLU A 118 -10.09 -10.49 -24.37
C GLU A 118 -9.84 -11.98 -24.64
N THR A 119 -10.92 -12.65 -25.04
CA THR A 119 -10.88 -13.96 -25.68
C THR A 119 -11.46 -13.80 -27.08
N LEU A 120 -10.60 -13.88 -28.08
CA LEU A 120 -10.97 -13.69 -29.48
C LEU A 120 -11.11 -15.04 -30.17
N ILE A 121 -12.20 -15.21 -30.91
CA ILE A 121 -12.45 -16.38 -31.75
C ILE A 121 -12.29 -15.97 -33.21
N GLY A 122 -11.37 -16.63 -33.91
CA GLY A 122 -11.02 -16.35 -35.29
C GLY A 122 -11.01 -17.60 -36.16
N ALA A 123 -10.86 -17.39 -37.47
CA ALA A 123 -10.75 -18.45 -38.45
C ALA A 123 -9.66 -18.11 -39.46
N THR A 124 -8.91 -19.11 -39.94
CA THR A 124 -7.87 -18.91 -40.96
C THR A 124 -8.37 -19.12 -42.39
N GLY A 125 -9.66 -19.41 -42.58
CA GLY A 125 -10.27 -19.72 -43.87
C GLY A 125 -11.76 -19.38 -43.89
N PRO A 126 -12.41 -19.41 -45.06
CA PRO A 126 -13.82 -19.04 -45.20
C PRO A 126 -14.75 -20.08 -44.59
N ILE A 127 -15.96 -19.65 -44.22
CA ILE A 127 -17.07 -20.55 -43.90
C ILE A 127 -17.92 -20.71 -45.15
N LYS A 128 -17.99 -21.93 -45.70
CA LYS A 128 -18.84 -22.26 -46.86
C LYS A 128 -19.85 -23.31 -46.46
N ASN A 129 -21.14 -23.03 -46.69
CA ASN A 129 -22.24 -23.95 -46.36
C ASN A 129 -22.20 -24.45 -44.91
N GLY A 130 -21.79 -23.59 -43.96
CA GLY A 130 -21.68 -23.92 -42.55
C GLY A 130 -20.42 -24.69 -42.15
N VAL A 131 -19.50 -24.98 -43.08
CA VAL A 131 -18.21 -25.65 -42.79
C VAL A 131 -17.08 -24.64 -42.91
N LEU A 132 -16.25 -24.54 -41.87
CA LEU A 132 -15.01 -23.78 -41.91
C LEU A 132 -13.97 -24.52 -42.77
N GLU A 133 -13.54 -23.90 -43.86
CA GLU A 133 -12.45 -24.40 -44.72
C GLU A 133 -11.11 -23.82 -44.26
N GLY A 134 -10.71 -24.14 -43.03
CA GLY A 134 -9.49 -23.64 -42.38
C GLY A 134 -9.43 -24.04 -40.91
N ASN A 135 -8.56 -23.38 -40.14
CA ASN A 135 -8.43 -23.61 -38.71
C ASN A 135 -9.32 -22.64 -37.93
N LEU A 136 -9.98 -23.16 -36.88
CA LEU A 136 -10.54 -22.33 -35.81
C LEU A 136 -9.39 -21.89 -34.90
N VAL A 137 -9.34 -20.60 -34.58
CA VAL A 137 -8.32 -20.00 -33.71
C VAL A 137 -9.01 -19.45 -32.47
N VAL A 138 -8.50 -19.82 -31.30
CA VAL A 138 -8.90 -19.25 -30.02
C VAL A 138 -7.68 -18.54 -29.44
N ASN A 139 -7.79 -17.22 -29.26
CA ASN A 139 -6.72 -16.40 -28.69
C ASN A 139 -7.19 -15.82 -27.35
N ALA A 140 -6.52 -16.20 -26.26
CA ALA A 140 -6.81 -15.73 -24.91
C ALA A 140 -5.63 -14.92 -24.36
N SER A 141 -5.93 -13.78 -23.74
CA SER A 141 -4.94 -12.77 -23.31
C SER A 141 -4.67 -12.72 -21.80
N GLY A 142 -5.33 -13.56 -21.00
CA GLY A 142 -5.16 -13.63 -19.55
C GLY A 142 -5.99 -14.73 -18.91
#